data_AF-A0A832HKR2-F1
#
_entry.id   AF-A0A832HKR2-F1
#
_cell.length_a   1.000
_cell.length_b   1.000
_cell.length_c   1.000
_cell.angle_alpha   90.00
_cell.angle_beta   90.00
_cell.angle_gamma   90.00
#
_symmetry.space_group_name_H-M   'P 1'
#
loop_
_entity.id
_entity.type
_entity.pdbx_description
1 polymer ?
#
loop_
_entity_poly.entity_id
_entity_poly.type
_entity_poly.pdbx_seq_one_letter_code
_entity_poly.pdbx_strand_id
1 'polypeptide(L)'
;MTKGEVKIRVSVPTTGYRRRMFFNRFAIQWIDGHALVHFALVDAVGNLRDSYACVFSRQTLKESRDRLSKYLARIGAPANPAAAWVPPAQGQTDMANFILVGYGEEAEIVLAAFAVGPAIQRTKEKDEEIVMEPVACLRCDLETQRHFLVALLEKEAEK
;
A
#
# COMPACT_ATOMS: atom_id res chain seq x y z
N MET A 1 20.79 -13.40 19.50
CA MET A 1 20.01 -13.90 18.35
C MET A 1 18.76 -14.57 18.90
N THR A 2 17.60 -13.96 18.72
CA THR A 2 16.31 -14.51 19.16
C THR A 2 15.93 -15.71 18.29
N LYS A 3 15.63 -16.86 18.91
CA LYS A 3 15.16 -18.06 18.21
C LYS A 3 13.90 -17.73 17.40
N GLY A 4 13.94 -17.91 16.08
CA GLY A 4 12.73 -18.01 15.24
C GLY A 4 12.56 -17.03 14.07
N GLU A 5 13.49 -16.10 13.83
CA GLU A 5 13.36 -15.14 12.73
C GLU A 5 13.80 -15.76 11.38
N VAL A 6 12.90 -15.81 10.40
CA VAL A 6 13.16 -16.31 9.04
C VAL A 6 13.29 -15.12 8.09
N LYS A 7 14.45 -14.95 7.46
CA LYS A 7 14.70 -13.89 6.48
C LYS A 7 14.30 -14.38 5.09
N ILE A 8 13.31 -13.74 4.48
CA ILE A 8 12.83 -14.07 3.14
C ILE A 8 13.38 -13.04 2.15
N ARG A 9 14.05 -13.50 1.09
CA ARG A 9 14.47 -12.65 -0.02
C ARG A 9 13.33 -12.58 -1.04
N VAL A 10 12.93 -11.37 -1.40
CA VAL A 10 11.83 -11.12 -2.34
C VAL A 10 12.28 -10.23 -3.48
N SER A 11 11.88 -10.56 -4.71
CA SER A 11 12.01 -9.66 -5.86
C SER A 11 10.70 -8.92 -6.10
N VAL A 12 10.85 -7.62 -6.34
CA VAL A 12 9.74 -6.71 -6.65
C VAL A 12 9.42 -6.80 -8.13
N PRO A 13 8.15 -6.98 -8.53
CA PRO A 13 7.77 -6.95 -9.93
C PRO A 13 8.00 -5.55 -10.52
N THR A 14 8.53 -5.48 -11.74
CA THR A 14 8.70 -4.22 -12.49
C THR A 14 7.61 -4.03 -13.54
N THR A 15 6.85 -5.08 -13.86
CA THR A 15 5.77 -5.09 -14.85
C THR A 15 4.66 -6.06 -14.43
N GLY A 16 3.59 -6.18 -15.22
CA GLY A 16 2.56 -7.21 -15.02
C GLY A 16 1.45 -6.86 -14.01
N TYR A 17 1.40 -5.61 -13.54
CA TYR A 17 0.35 -5.14 -12.63
C TYR A 17 -1.05 -5.33 -13.20
N ARG A 18 -1.86 -6.11 -12.48
CA ARG A 18 -3.27 -6.38 -12.81
C ARG A 18 -4.09 -5.10 -12.83
N ARG A 19 -3.78 -4.19 -11.91
CA ARG A 19 -4.39 -2.87 -11.82
C ARG A 19 -3.38 -1.76 -12.04
N ARG A 20 -3.72 -0.83 -12.94
CA ARG A 20 -2.98 0.41 -13.17
C ARG A 20 -3.99 1.55 -13.22
N MET A 21 -3.87 2.54 -12.34
CA MET A 21 -4.76 3.70 -12.37
C MET A 21 -4.11 4.92 -11.73
N PHE A 22 -4.55 6.09 -12.16
CA PHE A 22 -4.34 7.34 -11.42
C PHE A 22 -5.46 7.49 -10.38
N PHE A 23 -5.17 8.05 -9.22
CA PHE A 23 -6.17 8.37 -8.20
C PHE A 23 -5.92 9.77 -7.62
N ASN A 24 -6.99 10.42 -7.20
CA ASN A 24 -6.94 11.73 -6.54
C ASN A 24 -7.82 11.78 -5.28
N ARG A 25 -8.43 10.66 -4.91
CA ARG A 25 -9.17 10.46 -3.66
C ARG A 25 -8.82 9.11 -3.06
N PHE A 26 -8.78 9.05 -1.74
CA PHE A 26 -8.64 7.81 -1.01
C PHE A 26 -9.45 7.85 0.28
N ALA A 27 -9.75 6.67 0.83
CA ALA A 27 -10.31 6.52 2.16
C ALA A 27 -9.74 5.27 2.81
N ILE A 28 -9.53 5.32 4.13
CA ILE A 28 -9.03 4.17 4.90
C ILE A 28 -10.11 3.78 5.91
N GLN A 29 -10.66 2.58 5.72
CA GLN A 29 -11.57 1.94 6.67
C GLN A 29 -10.77 0.93 7.49
N TRP A 30 -10.86 1.03 8.81
CA TRP A 30 -10.12 0.16 9.71
C TRP A 30 -11.03 -0.93 10.25
N ILE A 31 -10.72 -2.18 9.92
CA ILE A 31 -11.54 -3.35 10.27
C ILE A 31 -10.64 -4.29 11.06
N ASP A 32 -10.91 -4.45 12.36
CA ASP A 32 -10.08 -5.26 13.27
C ASP A 32 -8.59 -4.98 13.09
N GLY A 33 -8.18 -3.71 12.99
CA GLY A 33 -6.78 -3.28 12.82
C GLY A 33 -6.15 -3.59 11.45
N HIS A 34 -6.88 -4.20 10.53
CA HIS A 34 -6.55 -4.20 9.11
C HIS A 34 -6.98 -2.87 8.48
N ALA A 35 -6.27 -2.42 7.46
CA ALA A 35 -6.64 -1.25 6.67
C ALA A 35 -7.27 -1.70 5.36
N LEU A 36 -8.58 -1.49 5.19
CA LEU A 36 -9.22 -1.51 3.88
C LEU A 36 -9.06 -0.12 3.26
N VAL A 37 -8.25 -0.03 2.22
CA VAL A 37 -7.95 1.22 1.54
C VAL A 37 -8.70 1.28 0.23
N HIS A 38 -9.46 2.34 0.06
CA HIS A 38 -10.14 2.69 -1.18
C HIS A 38 -9.36 3.78 -1.88
N PHE A 39 -9.17 3.62 -3.19
CA PHE A 39 -8.59 4.60 -4.10
C PHE A 39 -9.62 4.93 -5.17
N ALA A 40 -9.70 6.20 -5.55
CA ALA A 40 -10.63 6.67 -6.55
C ALA A 40 -10.04 7.78 -7.42
N LEU A 41 -10.43 7.74 -8.69
CA LEU A 41 -10.29 8.85 -9.62
C LEU A 41 -11.65 9.56 -9.73
N VAL A 42 -11.69 10.81 -9.29
CA VAL A 42 -12.89 11.65 -9.34
C VAL A 42 -12.61 12.84 -10.26
N ASP A 43 -13.55 13.20 -11.13
CA ASP A 43 -13.40 14.36 -12.00
C ASP A 43 -13.66 15.70 -11.28
N ALA A 44 -13.53 16.83 -11.99
CA ALA A 44 -13.70 18.16 -11.43
C ALA A 44 -15.12 18.45 -10.90
N VAL A 45 -16.14 17.74 -11.38
CA VAL A 45 -17.54 17.90 -10.92
C VAL A 45 -17.93 16.88 -9.85
N GLY A 46 -17.01 16.01 -9.42
CA GLY A 46 -17.22 15.05 -8.35
C GLY A 46 -17.68 13.67 -8.79
N ASN A 47 -17.71 13.36 -10.10
CA ASN A 47 -18.10 12.04 -10.57
C ASN A 47 -16.96 11.04 -10.41
N LEU A 48 -17.28 9.84 -9.92
CA LEU A 48 -16.36 8.72 -9.91
C LEU A 48 -16.09 8.24 -11.33
N ARG A 49 -14.81 8.26 -11.75
CA ARG A 49 -14.35 7.78 -13.05
C ARG A 49 -13.69 6.41 -12.95
N ASP A 50 -13.00 6.14 -11.85
CA ASP A 50 -12.36 4.86 -11.63
C ASP A 50 -12.16 4.57 -10.13
N SER A 51 -12.05 3.30 -9.73
CA SER A 51 -11.85 2.94 -8.33
C SER A 51 -11.14 1.62 -8.11
N TYR A 52 -10.47 1.48 -6.97
CA TYR A 52 -9.76 0.28 -6.57
C TYR A 52 -9.75 0.15 -5.05
N ALA A 53 -9.86 -1.08 -4.53
CA ALA A 53 -9.82 -1.35 -3.10
C ALA A 53 -8.83 -2.47 -2.78
N CYS A 54 -8.03 -2.26 -1.74
CA CYS A 54 -7.03 -3.22 -1.29
C CYS A 54 -6.97 -3.28 0.24
N VAL A 55 -6.81 -4.49 0.77
CA VAL A 55 -6.65 -4.74 2.20
C VAL A 55 -5.17 -4.89 2.53
N PHE A 56 -4.72 -4.12 3.53
CA PHE A 56 -3.43 -4.30 4.19
C PHE A 56 -3.63 -4.93 5.56
N SER A 57 -2.93 -6.03 5.81
CA SER A 57 -3.00 -6.71 7.10
C SER A 57 -2.26 -5.94 8.19
N ARG A 58 -2.62 -6.17 9.46
CA ARG A 58 -1.83 -5.66 10.62
C ARG A 58 -0.34 -5.95 10.48
N GLN A 59 0.01 -7.14 10.03
CA GLN A 59 1.40 -7.56 9.85
C GLN A 59 2.08 -6.73 8.74
N THR A 60 1.39 -6.55 7.61
CA THR A 60 1.87 -5.74 6.48
C THR A 60 2.14 -4.30 6.88
N LEU A 61 1.23 -3.70 7.65
CA LEU A 61 1.37 -2.32 8.14
C LEU A 61 2.58 -2.21 9.07
N LYS A 62 2.67 -3.11 10.05
CA LYS A 62 3.81 -3.18 10.99
C LYS A 62 5.15 -3.33 10.27
N GLU A 63 5.24 -4.23 9.31
CA GLU A 63 6.47 -4.49 8.54
C GLU A 63 6.83 -3.32 7.60
N SER A 64 5.83 -2.58 7.11
CA SER A 64 6.04 -1.47 6.19
C SER A 64 6.32 -0.14 6.89
N ARG A 65 5.94 -0.01 8.18
CA ARG A 65 5.95 1.26 8.93
C ARG A 65 7.26 2.02 8.83
N ASP A 66 8.38 1.40 9.21
CA ASP A 66 9.68 2.07 9.24
C ASP A 66 10.08 2.61 7.87
N ARG A 67 9.82 1.83 6.81
CA ARG A 67 10.13 2.22 5.43
C ARG A 67 9.24 3.39 4.98
N LEU A 68 7.94 3.30 5.23
CA LEU A 68 6.97 4.33 4.85
C LEU A 68 7.19 5.64 5.63
N SER A 69 7.47 5.56 6.93
CA SER A 69 7.78 6.73 7.77
C SER A 69 9.07 7.43 7.33
N LYS A 70 10.13 6.67 7.02
CA LYS A 70 11.39 7.24 6.48
C LYS A 70 11.17 7.92 5.14
N TYR A 71 10.35 7.32 4.28
CA TYR A 71 9.98 7.92 3.00
C TYR A 71 9.17 9.20 3.20
N LEU A 72 8.16 9.20 4.08
CA LEU A 72 7.36 10.37 4.40
C LEU A 72 8.23 11.51 4.95
N ALA A 73 9.14 11.22 5.87
CA ALA A 73 10.09 12.20 6.42
C ALA A 73 10.96 12.84 5.32
N ARG A 74 11.30 12.09 4.27
CA ARG A 74 12.06 12.60 3.12
C ARG A 74 11.25 13.50 2.20
N ILE A 75 9.98 13.16 1.94
CA ILE A 75 9.13 13.95 1.02
C ILE A 75 8.40 15.11 1.72
N GLY A 76 8.41 15.14 3.05
CA GLY A 76 7.73 16.14 3.88
C GLY A 76 6.27 15.81 4.16
N ALA A 77 5.73 16.45 5.21
CA ALA A 77 4.31 16.38 5.57
C ALA A 77 3.43 17.10 4.51
N PRO A 78 2.14 16.75 4.40
CA PRO A 78 1.21 17.49 3.56
C PRO A 78 1.09 18.96 4.03
N ALA A 79 0.96 19.87 3.09
CA ALA A 79 0.85 21.31 3.33
C ALA A 79 -0.58 21.73 3.69
N ASN A 80 -1.58 21.04 3.14
CA ASN A 80 -3.00 21.30 3.36
C ASN A 80 -3.66 20.14 4.12
N PRO A 81 -4.89 20.27 4.62
CA PRO A 81 -5.67 19.13 5.11
C PRO A 81 -6.24 18.28 3.95
N ALA A 82 -6.39 16.98 4.18
CA ALA A 82 -6.95 16.07 3.18
C ALA A 82 -8.43 16.39 2.94
N ALA A 83 -8.86 16.35 1.69
CA ALA A 83 -10.28 16.40 1.37
C ALA A 83 -10.97 15.12 1.88
N ALA A 84 -11.95 15.27 2.78
CA ALA A 84 -12.75 14.14 3.22
C ALA A 84 -13.48 13.51 2.03
N TRP A 85 -13.41 12.19 1.93
CA TRP A 85 -14.10 11.43 0.90
C TRP A 85 -14.66 10.14 1.50
N VAL A 86 -15.90 9.83 1.16
CA VAL A 86 -16.57 8.60 1.55
C VAL A 86 -16.61 7.69 0.32
N PRO A 87 -16.01 6.49 0.38
CA PRO A 87 -16.05 5.59 -0.75
C PRO A 87 -17.49 5.12 -0.98
N PRO A 88 -17.94 5.00 -2.24
CA PRO A 88 -19.20 4.31 -2.50
C PRO A 88 -19.08 2.86 -2.04
N ALA A 89 -20.21 2.22 -1.72
CA ALA A 89 -20.22 0.79 -1.40
C ALA A 89 -19.58 0.01 -2.56
N GLN A 90 -18.44 -0.63 -2.31
CA GLN A 90 -17.63 -1.30 -3.31
C GLN A 90 -17.61 -2.82 -3.13
N GLY A 91 -17.40 -3.52 -4.25
CA GLY A 91 -17.40 -4.98 -4.39
C GLY A 91 -16.07 -5.65 -4.02
N GLN A 92 -15.48 -6.40 -4.95
CA GLN A 92 -14.27 -7.21 -4.70
C GLN A 92 -13.08 -6.36 -4.23
N THR A 93 -12.34 -6.89 -3.26
CA THR A 93 -11.12 -6.29 -2.70
C THR A 93 -9.93 -7.19 -2.95
N ASP A 94 -8.81 -6.61 -3.36
CA ASP A 94 -7.52 -7.32 -3.39
C ASP A 94 -6.86 -7.32 -2.01
N MET A 95 -5.79 -8.12 -1.86
CA MET A 95 -4.90 -8.08 -0.72
C MET A 95 -3.47 -7.92 -1.18
N ALA A 96 -2.73 -7.02 -0.55
CA ALA A 96 -1.29 -6.87 -0.75
C ALA A 96 -0.58 -6.96 0.60
N ASN A 97 0.58 -7.62 0.61
CA ASN A 97 1.44 -7.68 1.78
C ASN A 97 2.79 -7.00 1.57
N PHE A 98 2.95 -6.27 0.47
CA PHE A 98 4.10 -5.42 0.21
C PHE A 98 3.67 -4.09 -0.40
N ILE A 99 4.08 -2.99 0.24
CA ILE A 99 3.77 -1.62 -0.17
C ILE A 99 5.06 -0.89 -0.48
N LEU A 100 5.22 -0.45 -1.72
CA LEU A 100 6.33 0.38 -2.16
C LEU A 100 5.81 1.74 -2.59
N VAL A 101 6.59 2.76 -2.29
CA VAL A 101 6.27 4.15 -2.63
C VAL A 101 7.48 4.82 -3.23
N GLY A 102 7.23 5.67 -4.22
CA GLY A 102 8.24 6.47 -4.88
C GLY A 102 7.62 7.73 -5.47
N TYR A 103 8.48 8.67 -5.86
CA TYR A 103 8.08 9.82 -6.65
C TYR A 103 9.15 10.13 -7.68
N GLY A 104 8.71 10.48 -8.89
CA GLY A 104 9.51 11.05 -9.97
C GLY A 104 8.83 12.32 -10.46
N GLU A 105 8.30 12.29 -11.68
CA GLU A 105 7.34 13.31 -12.16
C GLU A 105 5.98 13.17 -11.45
N GLU A 106 5.53 11.93 -11.25
CA GLU A 106 4.33 11.57 -10.49
C GLU A 106 4.71 10.77 -9.24
N ALA A 107 3.84 10.79 -8.23
CA ALA A 107 3.95 9.91 -7.08
C ALA A 107 3.32 8.56 -7.39
N GLU A 108 3.98 7.48 -6.95
CA GLU A 108 3.58 6.10 -7.24
C GLU A 108 3.49 5.25 -5.97
N ILE A 109 2.46 4.40 -5.90
CA ILE A 109 2.25 3.37 -4.90
C ILE A 109 2.16 2.03 -5.63
N VAL A 110 3.13 1.17 -5.37
CA VAL A 110 3.20 -0.20 -5.90
C VAL A 110 2.76 -1.18 -4.83
N LEU A 111 1.79 -2.02 -5.17
CA LEU A 111 1.26 -3.08 -4.34
C LEU A 111 1.63 -4.44 -4.93
N ALA A 112 2.22 -5.29 -4.10
CA ALA A 112 2.57 -6.65 -4.46
C ALA A 112 2.17 -7.62 -3.35
N ALA A 113 2.04 -8.90 -3.72
CA ALA A 113 1.65 -9.96 -2.81
C ALA A 113 2.54 -11.19 -2.97
N PHE A 114 2.73 -11.94 -1.89
CA PHE A 114 3.27 -13.29 -1.95
C PHE A 114 2.71 -14.15 -0.81
N ALA A 115 2.66 -15.46 -0.99
CA ALA A 115 2.21 -16.37 0.06
C ALA A 115 3.33 -16.61 1.09
N VAL A 116 3.14 -16.13 2.33
CA VAL A 116 4.15 -16.19 3.39
C VAL A 116 4.50 -17.64 3.78
N GLY A 117 3.51 -18.52 3.92
CA GLY A 117 3.75 -19.93 4.29
C GLY A 117 4.68 -20.66 3.31
N PRO A 118 4.33 -20.69 2.00
CA PRO A 118 5.20 -21.22 0.96
C PRO A 118 6.57 -20.54 0.90
N ALA A 119 6.65 -19.23 1.13
CA ALA A 119 7.91 -18.51 1.17
C ALA A 119 8.81 -18.97 2.33
N ILE A 120 8.27 -19.13 3.54
CA ILE A 120 9.00 -19.66 4.71
C ILE A 120 9.50 -21.08 4.43
N GLN A 121 8.65 -21.94 3.85
CA GLN A 121 9.05 -23.31 3.53
C GLN A 121 10.19 -23.32 2.52
N ARG A 122 10.05 -22.56 1.43
CA ARG A 122 11.11 -22.44 0.42
C ARG A 122 12.41 -21.95 1.04
N THR A 123 12.41 -20.87 1.82
CA THR A 123 13.62 -20.35 2.47
C THR A 123 14.32 -21.37 3.36
N LYS A 124 13.58 -22.29 4.00
CA LYS A 124 14.18 -23.37 4.81
C LYS A 124 14.83 -24.47 3.96
N GLU A 125 14.26 -24.75 2.79
CA GLU A 125 14.75 -25.80 1.87
C GLU A 125 15.87 -25.29 0.96
N LYS A 126 15.73 -24.06 0.46
CA LYS A 126 16.64 -23.38 -0.45
C LYS A 126 16.59 -21.88 -0.20
N ASP A 127 17.75 -21.26 -0.08
CA ASP A 127 17.85 -19.79 -0.03
C ASP A 127 17.64 -19.22 -1.46
N GLU A 128 16.41 -19.26 -1.96
CA GLU A 128 16.00 -18.71 -3.25
C GLU A 128 15.14 -17.46 -3.07
N GLU A 129 15.22 -16.56 -4.05
CA GLU A 129 14.41 -15.36 -4.09
C GLU A 129 12.95 -15.67 -4.48
N ILE A 130 12.00 -15.12 -3.74
CA ILE A 130 10.57 -15.25 -4.02
C ILE A 130 10.12 -14.08 -4.89
N VAL A 131 9.68 -14.40 -6.11
CA VAL A 131 9.07 -13.41 -7.00
C VAL A 131 7.68 -13.05 -6.49
N MET A 132 7.48 -11.78 -6.16
CA MET A 132 6.17 -11.30 -5.72
C MET A 132 5.22 -11.13 -6.90
N GLU A 133 3.95 -11.39 -6.63
CA GLU A 133 2.84 -11.20 -7.55
C GLU A 133 2.51 -9.70 -7.66
N PRO A 134 2.48 -9.14 -8.88
CA PRO A 134 2.12 -7.74 -9.09
C PRO A 134 0.61 -7.53 -8.92
N VAL A 135 0.21 -6.77 -7.90
CA VAL A 135 -1.20 -6.50 -7.60
C VAL A 135 -1.63 -5.21 -8.29
N ALA A 136 -1.08 -4.07 -7.89
CA ALA A 136 -1.46 -2.77 -8.43
C ALA A 136 -0.28 -1.79 -8.52
N CYS A 137 -0.33 -0.92 -9.52
CA CYS A 137 0.51 0.27 -9.66
C CYS A 137 -0.42 1.48 -9.72
N LEU A 138 -0.42 2.28 -8.65
CA LEU A 138 -1.32 3.41 -8.45
C LEU A 138 -0.51 4.71 -8.51
N ARG A 139 -0.97 5.69 -9.27
CA ARG A 139 -0.30 6.99 -9.39
C ARG A 139 -1.18 8.13 -8.88
N CYS A 140 -0.55 9.17 -8.38
CA CYS A 140 -1.21 10.37 -7.88
C CYS A 140 -0.25 11.56 -7.91
N ASP A 141 -0.75 12.75 -7.59
CA ASP A 141 0.12 13.86 -7.24
C ASP A 141 0.80 13.63 -5.88
N LEU A 142 1.92 14.31 -5.65
CA LEU A 142 2.73 14.13 -4.44
C LEU A 142 1.96 14.50 -3.15
N GLU A 143 1.07 15.49 -3.22
CA GLU A 143 0.32 15.93 -2.04
C GLU A 143 -0.70 14.86 -1.62
N THR A 144 -1.39 14.26 -2.58
CA THR A 144 -2.27 13.11 -2.34
C THR A 144 -1.49 11.93 -1.74
N GLN A 145 -0.28 11.64 -2.22
CA GLN A 145 0.56 10.56 -1.63
C GLN A 145 0.94 10.85 -0.17
N ARG A 146 1.32 12.10 0.15
CA ARG A 146 1.63 12.51 1.53
C ARG A 146 0.45 12.32 2.45
N HIS A 147 -0.73 12.75 2.02
CA HIS A 147 -1.97 12.55 2.77
C HIS A 147 -2.28 11.09 3.03
N PHE A 148 -2.15 10.26 2.00
CA PHE A 148 -2.34 8.82 2.13
C PHE A 148 -1.37 8.21 3.16
N LEU A 149 -0.09 8.57 3.10
CA LEU A 149 0.93 8.05 4.02
C LEU A 149 0.70 8.48 5.47
N VAL A 150 0.34 9.74 5.71
CA VAL A 150 -0.02 10.24 7.06
C VAL A 150 -1.19 9.44 7.60
N ALA A 151 -2.31 9.37 6.86
CA ALA A 151 -3.51 8.67 7.29
C ALA A 151 -3.27 7.17 7.54
N LEU A 152 -2.40 6.53 6.74
CA LEU A 152 -2.04 5.12 6.90
C LEU A 152 -1.18 4.87 8.16
N LEU A 153 -0.33 5.83 8.52
CA LEU A 153 0.60 5.71 9.66
C LEU A 153 0.01 6.18 11.00
N GLU A 154 -0.99 7.07 11.00
CA GLU A 154 -1.57 7.67 12.22
C GLU A 154 -2.21 6.63 13.16
N LYS A 155 -2.98 5.66 12.66
CA LYS A 155 -3.72 4.74 13.54
C LYS A 155 -2.84 3.71 14.26
N GLU A 156 -1.63 3.43 13.77
CA GLU A 156 -0.69 2.60 14.50
C GLU A 156 0.01 3.33 15.66
N ALA A 157 -0.19 4.65 15.81
CA ALA A 157 0.31 5.42 16.95
C ALA A 157 -0.66 5.43 18.15
N GLU A 158 -1.91 4.98 17.97
CA GLU A 158 -2.95 4.94 19.02
C GLU A 158 -2.96 3.63 19.85
N LYS A 159 -1.81 2.94 19.95
CA LYS A 159 -1.61 1.77 20.81
C LYS A 159 -0.41 1.97 21.73
#